data_AF-A0A085Z0C3-F1
#
_entry.id   AF-A0A085Z0C3-F1
#
_cell.length_a   1.000
_cell.length_b   1.000
_cell.length_c   1.000
_cell.angle_alpha   90.00
_cell.angle_beta   90.00
_cell.angle_gamma   90.00
#
_symmetry.space_group_name_H-M   'P 1'
#
loop_
_entity.id
_entity.type
_entity.pdbx_description
1 polymer ?
#
loop_
_entity_poly.entity_id
_entity_poly.type
_entity_poly.pdbx_seq_one_letter_code
_entity_poly.pdbx_strand_id
1 'polypeptide(L)'
;MKLTIEQFILLENYYLRHFPPHIPDEILQDYKTILEYKDIIKYTKPEKRILNYLLDTAIKKINNNQRFQRITFIKLIRWQWEKAFIDNVISDKLFFIFKSLITEVNETISWSLSVIIKDIELSQNNIEWLIDNYAISEHIRNRLLRYPKPNKAITIWCKERLQRKDLDERLSELIGLSLNFNIKFTHKDKTSLIWGIYYSKLSDNLKKELLLKHLTTDNFEELIKICERSNFIDIISQLYNDLDISSTL
;
A
#
# COMPACT_ATOMS: atom_id res chain seq x y z
N MET A 1 -0.27 -6.60 33.30
CA MET A 1 0.96 -6.77 34.12
C MET A 1 1.96 -5.71 33.67
N LYS A 2 2.46 -4.84 34.56
CA LYS A 2 3.48 -3.83 34.20
C LYS A 2 4.87 -4.39 34.52
N LEU A 3 5.77 -4.36 33.54
CA LEU A 3 7.17 -4.79 33.72
C LEU A 3 7.88 -3.84 34.68
N THR A 4 8.80 -4.37 35.49
CA THR A 4 9.71 -3.56 36.29
C THR A 4 10.76 -2.90 35.40
N ILE A 5 11.40 -1.83 35.89
CA ILE A 5 12.47 -1.12 35.17
C ILE A 5 13.63 -2.06 34.82
N GLU A 6 13.98 -2.97 35.73
CA GLU A 6 15.02 -3.98 35.51
C GLU A 6 14.63 -5.01 34.44
N GLN A 7 13.36 -5.44 34.41
CA GLN A 7 12.85 -6.32 33.35
C GLN A 7 12.84 -5.62 31.99
N PHE A 8 12.54 -4.32 31.95
CA PHE A 8 12.59 -3.52 30.74
C PHE A 8 14.03 -3.39 30.21
N ILE A 9 14.99 -3.03 31.08
CA ILE A 9 16.42 -2.93 30.73
C ILE A 9 16.98 -4.27 30.28
N LEU A 10 16.56 -5.38 30.91
CA LEU A 10 16.97 -6.72 30.49
C LEU A 10 16.44 -7.05 29.10
N LEU A 11 15.15 -6.79 28.83
CA LEU A 11 14.54 -6.98 27.51
C LEU A 11 15.17 -6.09 26.45
N GLU A 12 15.45 -4.83 26.77
CA GLU A 12 16.15 -3.88 25.89
C GLU A 12 17.57 -4.35 25.58
N ASN A 13 18.32 -4.87 26.56
CA ASN A 13 19.64 -5.43 26.33
C ASN A 13 19.63 -6.73 25.53
N TYR A 14 18.64 -7.61 25.72
CA TYR A 14 18.43 -8.78 24.85
C TYR A 14 18.04 -8.36 23.43
N TYR A 15 17.22 -7.32 23.30
CA TYR A 15 16.83 -6.73 22.02
C TYR A 15 18.05 -6.11 21.30
N LEU A 16 18.86 -5.31 21.97
CA LEU A 16 20.08 -4.70 21.42
C LEU A 16 21.17 -5.72 21.07
N ARG A 17 21.27 -6.85 21.78
CA ARG A 17 22.15 -7.98 21.41
C ARG A 17 21.75 -8.64 20.08
N HIS A 18 20.51 -8.49 19.65
CA HIS A 18 20.02 -9.03 18.37
C HIS A 18 20.02 -8.00 17.24
N PHE A 19 20.05 -6.70 17.55
CA PHE A 19 20.05 -5.64 16.54
C PHE A 19 21.22 -4.69 16.75
N PRO A 20 22.35 -4.84 16.01
CA PRO A 20 23.36 -3.80 16.04
C PRO A 20 22.70 -2.47 15.65
N PRO A 21 22.89 -1.39 16.42
CA PRO A 21 22.28 -0.10 16.12
C PRO A 21 22.86 0.52 14.84
N HIS A 22 24.05 0.08 14.45
CA HIS A 22 24.76 0.48 13.25
C HIS A 22 25.62 -0.67 12.75
N ILE A 23 25.75 -0.79 11.43
CA ILE A 23 26.71 -1.71 10.79
C ILE A 23 27.86 -0.91 10.16
N PRO A 24 29.10 -1.44 10.25
CA PRO A 24 30.26 -0.80 9.63
C PRO A 24 30.10 -0.58 8.12
N ASP A 25 30.65 0.53 7.59
CA ASP A 25 30.56 0.89 6.18
C ASP A 25 31.20 -0.15 5.26
N GLU A 26 32.17 -0.92 5.77
CA GLU A 26 32.84 -2.01 5.06
C GLU A 26 31.85 -3.08 4.62
N ILE A 27 30.78 -3.32 5.40
CA ILE A 27 29.72 -4.27 5.03
C ILE A 27 28.97 -3.81 3.78
N LEU A 28 28.91 -2.50 3.55
CA LEU A 28 28.30 -1.87 2.38
C LEU A 28 29.35 -1.47 1.34
N GLN A 29 30.51 -2.11 1.28
CA GLN A 29 31.53 -1.75 0.29
C GLN A 29 31.20 -2.28 -1.11
N ASP A 30 30.69 -3.50 -1.20
CA ASP A 30 30.38 -4.13 -2.49
C ASP A 30 29.29 -5.21 -2.39
N TYR A 31 28.91 -5.73 -3.56
CA TYR A 31 27.88 -6.76 -3.70
C TYR A 31 28.22 -8.07 -2.97
N LYS A 32 29.48 -8.50 -2.98
CA LYS A 32 29.93 -9.74 -2.34
C LYS A 32 29.83 -9.60 -0.83
N THR A 33 30.29 -8.48 -0.28
CA THR A 33 30.24 -8.22 1.16
C THR A 33 28.81 -8.14 1.69
N ILE A 34 27.87 -7.54 0.94
CA ILE A 34 26.44 -7.57 1.29
C ILE A 34 25.93 -9.00 1.42
N LEU A 35 26.30 -9.89 0.50
CA LEU A 35 25.82 -11.27 0.53
C LEU A 35 26.42 -12.08 1.69
N GLU A 36 27.68 -11.83 2.01
CA GLU A 36 28.40 -12.46 3.12
C GLU A 36 27.75 -12.08 4.47
N TYR A 37 27.42 -10.81 4.66
CA TYR A 37 26.87 -10.29 5.91
C TYR A 37 25.36 -9.98 5.85
N LYS A 38 24.63 -10.61 4.93
CA LYS A 38 23.17 -10.39 4.73
C LYS A 38 22.34 -10.60 6.00
N ASP A 39 22.75 -11.53 6.87
CA ASP A 39 22.04 -11.79 8.12
C ASP A 39 22.25 -10.66 9.13
N ILE A 40 23.46 -10.08 9.19
CA ILE A 40 23.70 -8.88 10.00
C ILE A 40 22.81 -7.74 9.50
N ILE A 41 22.79 -7.48 8.19
CA ILE A 41 21.94 -6.43 7.59
C ILE A 41 20.46 -6.68 7.90
N LYS A 42 19.99 -7.93 7.80
CA LYS A 42 18.61 -8.32 8.12
C LYS A 42 18.23 -7.97 9.56
N TYR A 43 19.11 -8.25 10.50
CA TYR A 43 18.87 -8.02 11.91
C TYR A 43 19.37 -6.65 12.39
N THR A 44 19.82 -5.75 11.52
CA THR A 44 20.15 -4.37 11.94
C THR A 44 18.88 -3.54 12.00
N LYS A 45 18.80 -2.59 12.93
CA LYS A 45 17.72 -1.59 12.92
C LYS A 45 17.68 -0.92 11.53
N PRO A 46 16.49 -0.67 10.95
CA PRO A 46 16.42 -0.03 9.64
C PRO A 46 17.15 1.31 9.62
N GLU A 47 17.99 1.50 8.61
CA GLU A 47 18.77 2.73 8.43
C GLU A 47 18.65 3.23 6.98
N LYS A 48 18.30 4.51 6.78
CA LYS A 48 18.12 5.11 5.45
C LYS A 48 19.35 4.93 4.54
N ARG A 49 20.55 5.02 5.10
CA ARG A 49 21.82 4.79 4.39
C ARG A 49 21.91 3.37 3.83
N ILE A 50 21.61 2.36 4.65
CA ILE A 50 21.62 0.93 4.25
C ILE A 50 20.58 0.71 3.15
N LEU A 51 19.35 1.19 3.34
CA LEU A 51 18.30 1.10 2.33
C LEU A 51 18.76 1.71 1.01
N ASN A 52 19.28 2.94 1.03
CA ASN A 52 19.74 3.62 -0.17
C ASN A 52 20.86 2.84 -0.87
N TYR A 53 21.81 2.29 -0.13
CA TYR A 53 22.90 1.49 -0.69
C TYR A 53 22.40 0.19 -1.36
N LEU A 54 21.44 -0.49 -0.73
CA LEU A 54 20.81 -1.69 -1.31
C LEU A 54 20.07 -1.36 -2.60
N LEU A 55 19.37 -0.22 -2.65
CA LEU A 55 18.68 0.26 -3.85
C LEU A 55 19.66 0.58 -4.97
N ASP A 56 20.71 1.36 -4.68
CA ASP A 56 21.72 1.74 -5.68
C ASP A 56 22.46 0.52 -6.24
N THR A 57 22.75 -0.46 -5.37
CA THR A 57 23.36 -1.72 -5.79
C THR A 57 22.43 -2.52 -6.71
N ALA A 58 21.14 -2.64 -6.36
CA ALA A 58 20.16 -3.33 -7.19
C ALA A 58 19.95 -2.63 -8.54
N ILE A 59 19.82 -1.30 -8.55
CA ILE A 59 19.66 -0.49 -9.76
C ILE A 59 20.88 -0.64 -10.68
N LYS A 60 22.10 -0.55 -10.14
CA LYS A 60 23.33 -0.75 -10.90
C LYS A 60 23.37 -2.14 -11.56
N LYS A 61 22.93 -3.18 -10.85
CA LYS A 61 22.84 -4.54 -11.40
C LYS A 61 21.80 -4.64 -12.52
N ILE A 62 20.63 -4.06 -12.34
CA ILE A 62 19.55 -4.04 -13.34
C ILE A 62 19.99 -3.29 -14.60
N ASN A 63 20.49 -2.06 -14.46
CA ASN A 63 20.91 -1.22 -15.60
C ASN A 63 22.03 -1.86 -16.42
N ASN A 64 22.96 -2.57 -15.77
CA ASN A 64 24.06 -3.24 -16.44
C ASN A 64 23.71 -4.66 -16.93
N ASN A 65 22.43 -5.07 -16.84
CA ASN A 65 21.96 -6.42 -17.12
C ASN A 65 22.80 -7.53 -16.44
N GLN A 66 23.27 -7.25 -15.22
CA GLN A 66 24.10 -8.17 -14.45
C GLN A 66 23.23 -9.10 -13.61
N ARG A 67 23.54 -10.40 -13.64
CA ARG A 67 22.90 -11.37 -12.74
C ARG A 67 23.20 -11.02 -11.27
N PHE A 68 22.18 -11.12 -10.42
CA PHE A 68 22.30 -10.95 -8.97
C PHE A 68 21.19 -11.72 -8.24
N GLN A 69 21.39 -11.98 -6.95
CA GLN A 69 20.40 -12.59 -6.05
C GLN A 69 19.21 -11.65 -5.78
N ARG A 70 18.33 -11.49 -6.76
CA ARG A 70 17.12 -10.64 -6.72
C ARG A 70 16.30 -10.85 -5.45
N ILE A 71 16.03 -12.12 -5.11
CA ILE A 71 15.24 -12.50 -3.93
C ILE A 71 15.88 -11.99 -2.64
N THR A 72 17.18 -12.21 -2.48
CA THR A 72 17.92 -11.76 -1.30
C THR A 72 17.87 -10.24 -1.17
N PHE A 73 18.09 -9.51 -2.26
CA PHE A 73 18.05 -8.05 -2.26
C PHE A 73 16.66 -7.51 -1.95
N ILE A 74 15.61 -8.06 -2.54
CA ILE A 74 14.23 -7.63 -2.28
C ILE A 74 13.87 -7.83 -0.81
N LYS A 75 14.30 -8.94 -0.20
CA LYS A 75 14.11 -9.18 1.24
C LYS A 75 14.90 -8.19 2.10
N LEU A 76 16.16 -7.92 1.76
CA LEU A 76 16.99 -6.94 2.48
C LEU A 76 16.39 -5.53 2.39
N ILE A 77 15.97 -5.10 1.20
CA ILE A 77 15.27 -3.82 0.98
C ILE A 77 14.02 -3.78 1.86
N ARG A 78 13.21 -4.84 1.87
CA ARG A 78 12.00 -4.91 2.70
C ARG A 78 12.30 -4.81 4.20
N TRP A 79 13.37 -5.44 4.69
CA TRP A 79 13.74 -5.36 6.10
C TRP A 79 14.28 -4.00 6.50
N GLN A 80 14.92 -3.30 5.57
CA GLN A 80 15.48 -1.95 5.78
C GLN A 80 14.50 -0.83 5.37
N TRP A 81 13.27 -1.19 4.99
CA TRP A 81 12.25 -0.24 4.59
C TRP A 81 11.55 0.36 5.83
N GLU A 82 11.50 1.68 5.90
CA GLU A 82 10.61 2.41 6.81
C GLU A 82 9.93 3.56 6.08
N LYS A 83 8.65 3.80 6.38
CA LYS A 83 7.88 4.89 5.78
C LYS A 83 8.53 6.26 5.99
N ALA A 84 9.18 6.47 7.12
CA ALA A 84 9.88 7.73 7.44
C ALA A 84 11.08 8.01 6.52
N PHE A 85 11.62 7.00 5.84
CA PHE A 85 12.75 7.17 4.93
C PHE A 85 12.33 7.58 3.52
N ILE A 86 11.05 7.43 3.17
CA ILE A 86 10.57 7.56 1.79
C ILE A 86 10.40 9.03 1.42
N ASP A 87 11.41 9.56 0.73
CA ASP A 87 11.33 10.79 -0.04
C ASP A 87 11.13 10.49 -1.53
N ASN A 88 11.04 11.53 -2.37
CA ASN A 88 10.85 11.37 -3.81
C ASN A 88 11.97 10.55 -4.46
N VAL A 89 13.21 10.69 -3.99
CA VAL A 89 14.36 9.98 -4.57
C VAL A 89 14.27 8.49 -4.27
N ILE A 90 13.99 8.12 -3.02
CA ILE A 90 13.83 6.72 -2.64
C ILE A 90 12.57 6.12 -3.28
N SER A 91 11.48 6.87 -3.36
CA SER A 91 10.26 6.44 -4.07
C SER A 91 10.57 6.07 -5.53
N ASP A 92 11.29 6.94 -6.26
CA ASP A 92 11.67 6.67 -7.65
C ASP A 92 12.58 5.45 -7.78
N LYS A 93 13.53 5.26 -6.85
CA LYS A 93 14.40 4.07 -6.81
C LYS A 93 13.62 2.78 -6.56
N LEU A 94 12.73 2.78 -5.57
CA LEU A 94 11.87 1.63 -5.26
C LEU A 94 10.96 1.28 -6.43
N PHE A 95 10.36 2.29 -7.05
CA PHE A 95 9.50 2.10 -8.21
C PHE A 95 10.28 1.61 -9.43
N PHE A 96 11.51 2.08 -9.64
CA PHE A 96 12.39 1.57 -10.69
C PHE A 96 12.65 0.07 -10.52
N ILE A 97 12.94 -0.39 -9.31
CA ILE A 97 13.15 -1.82 -9.04
C ILE A 97 11.85 -2.60 -9.26
N PHE A 98 10.72 -2.07 -8.79
CA PHE A 98 9.40 -2.68 -9.02
C PHE A 98 9.14 -2.87 -10.52
N LYS A 99 9.18 -1.81 -11.32
CA LYS A 99 8.86 -1.88 -12.76
C LYS A 99 9.81 -2.80 -13.53
N SER A 100 11.07 -2.88 -13.10
CA SER A 100 12.10 -3.69 -13.78
C SER A 100 11.99 -5.19 -13.45
N LEU A 101 11.40 -5.56 -12.31
CA LEU A 101 11.42 -6.95 -11.84
C LEU A 101 10.05 -7.61 -11.74
N ILE A 102 8.95 -6.85 -11.75
CA ILE A 102 7.61 -7.37 -11.44
C ILE A 102 7.13 -8.50 -12.37
N THR A 103 7.63 -8.54 -13.60
CA THR A 103 7.32 -9.59 -14.60
C THR A 103 8.37 -10.70 -14.68
N GLU A 104 9.51 -10.54 -14.00
CA GLU A 104 10.66 -11.44 -14.11
C GLU A 104 10.84 -12.37 -12.91
N VAL A 105 10.00 -12.23 -11.90
CA VAL A 105 10.12 -12.93 -10.62
C VAL A 105 8.87 -13.77 -10.33
N ASN A 106 9.00 -14.75 -9.44
CA ASN A 106 7.85 -15.55 -9.01
C ASN A 106 6.88 -14.73 -8.14
N GLU A 107 5.68 -15.27 -7.96
CA GLU A 107 4.57 -14.57 -7.28
C GLU A 107 4.90 -14.09 -5.87
N THR A 108 5.63 -14.88 -5.07
CA THR A 108 6.06 -14.50 -3.71
C THR A 108 6.92 -13.23 -3.71
N ILE A 109 7.75 -13.07 -4.74
CA ILE A 109 8.63 -11.92 -4.89
C ILE A 109 7.89 -10.74 -5.50
N SER A 110 7.01 -10.98 -6.47
CA SER A 110 6.10 -9.96 -7.02
C SER A 110 5.25 -9.33 -5.93
N TRP A 111 4.71 -10.13 -5.02
CA TRP A 111 4.00 -9.65 -3.83
C TRP A 111 4.91 -8.81 -2.93
N SER A 112 6.15 -9.25 -2.67
CA SER A 112 7.09 -8.49 -1.84
C SER A 112 7.43 -7.13 -2.46
N LEU A 113 7.63 -7.06 -3.78
CA LEU A 113 7.84 -5.81 -4.52
C LEU A 113 6.61 -4.90 -4.42
N SER A 114 5.41 -5.45 -4.60
CA SER A 114 4.14 -4.73 -4.51
C SER A 114 3.90 -4.13 -3.12
N VAL A 115 4.28 -4.84 -2.06
CA VAL A 115 4.19 -4.36 -0.67
C VAL A 115 5.15 -3.20 -0.41
N ILE A 116 6.38 -3.26 -0.93
CA ILE A 116 7.39 -2.22 -0.71
C ILE A 116 6.94 -0.86 -1.28
N ILE A 117 6.25 -0.86 -2.43
CA ILE A 117 5.73 0.37 -3.07
C ILE A 117 4.28 0.69 -2.70
N LYS A 118 3.69 -0.06 -1.77
CA LYS A 118 2.33 0.21 -1.28
C LYS A 118 2.31 1.51 -0.47
N ASP A 119 1.27 2.31 -0.69
CA ASP A 119 1.03 3.59 0.01
C ASP A 119 2.16 4.63 -0.14
N ILE A 120 3.00 4.48 -1.18
CA ILE A 120 4.03 5.45 -1.58
C ILE A 120 3.49 6.36 -2.67
N GLU A 121 3.76 7.67 -2.55
CA GLU A 121 3.50 8.65 -3.60
C GLU A 121 4.60 8.57 -4.67
N LEU A 122 4.16 8.47 -5.92
CA LEU A 122 4.99 8.33 -7.10
C LEU A 122 5.07 9.65 -7.86
N SER A 123 6.18 9.86 -8.56
CA SER A 123 6.30 10.91 -9.57
C SER A 123 5.30 10.71 -10.71
N GLN A 124 4.96 11.80 -11.41
CA GLN A 124 3.96 11.78 -12.48
C GLN A 124 4.32 10.78 -13.60
N ASN A 125 5.61 10.71 -13.99
CA ASN A 125 6.11 9.75 -14.98
C ASN A 125 5.88 8.29 -14.54
N ASN A 126 6.02 8.00 -13.24
CA ASN A 126 5.79 6.65 -12.70
C ASN A 126 4.30 6.32 -12.63
N ILE A 127 3.42 7.31 -12.41
CA ILE A 127 1.97 7.15 -12.49
C ILE A 127 1.52 6.85 -13.93
N GLU A 128 2.06 7.57 -14.91
CA GLU A 128 1.80 7.31 -16.33
C GLU A 128 2.23 5.90 -16.72
N TRP A 129 3.41 5.46 -16.24
CA TRP A 129 3.83 4.08 -16.44
C TRP A 129 2.83 3.07 -15.83
N LEU A 130 2.29 3.30 -14.63
CA LEU A 130 1.26 2.42 -14.05
C LEU A 130 0.00 2.37 -14.91
N ILE A 131 -0.42 3.51 -15.46
CA ILE A 131 -1.60 3.63 -16.34
C ILE A 131 -1.38 2.82 -17.62
N ASP A 132 -0.23 2.94 -18.25
CA ASP A 132 0.07 2.27 -19.52
C ASP A 132 0.24 0.74 -19.34
N ASN A 133 0.64 0.30 -18.15
CA ASN A 133 1.02 -1.09 -17.87
C ASN A 133 0.03 -1.83 -16.95
N TYR A 134 -1.13 -1.24 -16.63
CA TYR A 134 -2.07 -1.79 -15.63
C TYR A 134 -2.49 -3.24 -15.90
N ALA A 135 -2.58 -3.63 -17.17
CA ALA A 135 -3.04 -4.94 -17.61
C ALA A 135 -1.97 -6.04 -17.49
N ILE A 136 -0.69 -5.68 -17.32
CA ILE A 136 0.43 -6.64 -17.33
C ILE A 136 0.41 -7.53 -16.08
N SER A 137 0.04 -6.98 -14.93
CA SER A 137 0.03 -7.71 -13.66
C SER A 137 -1.01 -7.17 -12.71
N GLU A 138 -1.63 -8.07 -11.93
CA GLU A 138 -2.54 -7.66 -10.86
C GLU A 138 -1.84 -6.73 -9.85
N HIS A 139 -0.54 -6.89 -9.61
CA HIS A 139 0.20 -6.02 -8.71
C HIS A 139 0.21 -4.57 -9.21
N ILE A 140 0.44 -4.36 -10.50
CA ILE A 140 0.42 -3.03 -11.13
C ILE A 140 -0.99 -2.43 -11.02
N ARG A 141 -2.01 -3.20 -11.42
CA ARG A 141 -3.42 -2.81 -11.30
C ARG A 141 -3.80 -2.44 -9.86
N ASN A 142 -3.35 -3.21 -8.88
CA ASN A 142 -3.61 -2.95 -7.46
C ASN A 142 -2.96 -1.65 -6.97
N ARG A 143 -1.76 -1.31 -7.47
CA ARG A 143 -1.11 -0.02 -7.14
C ARG A 143 -1.85 1.16 -7.74
N LEU A 144 -2.36 1.01 -8.96
CA LEU A 144 -3.13 2.04 -9.65
C LEU A 144 -4.50 2.27 -9.00
N LEU A 145 -5.27 1.20 -8.78
CA LEU A 145 -6.62 1.26 -8.20
C LEU A 145 -6.64 1.74 -6.74
N ARG A 146 -5.58 1.44 -5.99
CA ARG A 146 -5.46 1.79 -4.56
C ARG A 146 -4.39 2.84 -4.30
N TYR A 147 -4.13 3.70 -5.28
CA TYR A 147 -3.13 4.76 -5.19
C TYR A 147 -3.40 5.68 -3.97
N PRO A 148 -2.39 6.07 -3.18
CA PRO A 148 -2.60 6.65 -1.85
C PRO A 148 -3.23 8.05 -1.85
N LYS A 149 -3.11 8.81 -2.94
CA LYS A 149 -3.63 10.18 -3.05
C LYS A 149 -4.51 10.34 -4.29
N PRO A 150 -5.56 11.19 -4.26
CA PRO A 150 -6.27 11.59 -5.47
C PRO A 150 -5.30 12.08 -6.56
N ASN A 151 -5.41 11.52 -7.76
CA ASN A 151 -4.62 11.95 -8.93
C ASN A 151 -5.52 12.09 -10.15
N LYS A 152 -5.35 13.20 -10.90
CA LYS A 152 -6.19 13.53 -12.06
C LYS A 152 -6.00 12.55 -13.22
N ALA A 153 -4.76 12.15 -13.52
CA ALA A 153 -4.47 11.20 -14.60
C ALA A 153 -5.12 9.84 -14.31
N ILE A 154 -5.00 9.33 -13.08
CA ILE A 154 -5.66 8.09 -12.64
C ILE A 154 -7.19 8.21 -12.76
N THR A 155 -7.75 9.38 -12.43
CA THR A 155 -9.20 9.60 -12.53
C THR A 155 -9.69 9.66 -13.98
N ILE A 156 -8.91 10.24 -14.89
CA ILE A 156 -9.19 10.25 -16.33
C ILE A 156 -9.17 8.81 -16.85
N TRP A 157 -8.11 8.06 -16.57
CA TRP A 157 -8.00 6.64 -16.91
C TRP A 157 -9.19 5.83 -16.37
N CYS A 158 -9.58 6.04 -15.11
CA CYS A 158 -10.70 5.37 -14.48
C CYS A 158 -12.03 5.60 -15.24
N LYS A 159 -12.30 6.82 -15.71
CA LYS A 159 -13.51 7.12 -16.49
C LYS A 159 -13.56 6.31 -17.79
N GLU A 160 -12.44 6.18 -18.47
CA GLU A 160 -12.36 5.36 -19.69
C GLU A 160 -12.63 3.89 -19.40
N ARG A 161 -12.09 3.35 -18.29
CA ARG A 161 -12.31 1.95 -17.90
C ARG A 161 -13.78 1.70 -17.54
N LEU A 162 -14.42 2.61 -16.81
CA LEU A 162 -15.85 2.53 -16.51
C LEU A 162 -16.73 2.53 -17.78
N GLN A 163 -16.34 3.27 -18.82
CA GLN A 163 -17.04 3.27 -20.10
C GLN A 163 -16.85 1.96 -20.87
N ARG A 164 -15.63 1.42 -20.84
CA ARG A 164 -15.27 0.16 -21.53
C ARG A 164 -15.80 -1.09 -20.83
N LYS A 165 -16.02 -1.03 -19.51
CA LYS A 165 -16.44 -2.17 -18.68
C LYS A 165 -15.48 -3.35 -18.75
N ASP A 166 -14.19 -3.07 -18.91
CA ASP A 166 -13.10 -4.05 -19.01
C ASP A 166 -12.51 -4.42 -17.64
N LEU A 167 -13.05 -3.86 -16.56
CA LEU A 167 -12.62 -4.04 -15.16
C LEU A 167 -13.83 -4.08 -14.19
N ASP A 168 -14.95 -4.66 -14.62
CA ASP A 168 -16.19 -4.73 -13.82
C ASP A 168 -15.97 -5.52 -12.50
N GLU A 169 -15.04 -6.46 -12.46
CA GLU A 169 -14.65 -7.17 -11.23
C GLU A 169 -13.97 -6.26 -10.19
N ARG A 170 -13.54 -5.06 -10.62
CA ARG A 170 -12.92 -4.00 -9.79
C ARG A 170 -13.77 -2.74 -9.74
N LEU A 171 -15.07 -2.86 -10.03
CA LEU A 171 -15.99 -1.73 -10.15
C LEU A 171 -15.97 -0.83 -8.90
N SER A 172 -15.99 -1.41 -7.70
CA SER A 172 -15.95 -0.63 -6.45
C SER A 172 -14.72 0.27 -6.37
N GLU A 173 -13.53 -0.20 -6.74
CA GLU A 173 -12.32 0.62 -6.71
C GLU A 173 -12.34 1.72 -7.77
N LEU A 174 -12.89 1.45 -8.97
CA LEU A 174 -13.10 2.49 -10.00
C LEU A 174 -14.10 3.56 -9.53
N ILE A 175 -15.19 3.16 -8.88
CA ILE A 175 -16.13 4.11 -8.27
C ILE A 175 -15.40 4.96 -7.22
N GLY A 176 -14.58 4.35 -6.37
CA GLY A 176 -13.79 5.07 -5.36
C GLY A 176 -12.82 6.09 -5.96
N LEU A 177 -12.18 5.76 -7.09
CA LEU A 177 -11.34 6.71 -7.83
C LEU A 177 -12.17 7.88 -8.39
N SER A 178 -13.36 7.61 -8.94
CA SER A 178 -14.26 8.64 -9.48
C SER A 178 -14.77 9.61 -8.42
N LEU A 179 -15.09 9.10 -7.22
CA LEU A 179 -15.58 9.90 -6.10
C LEU A 179 -14.56 10.95 -5.61
N ASN A 180 -13.26 10.69 -5.77
CA ASN A 180 -12.20 11.60 -5.30
C ASN A 180 -12.25 13.00 -5.94
N PHE A 181 -12.76 13.13 -7.16
CA PHE A 181 -12.93 14.41 -7.86
C PHE A 181 -14.38 14.70 -8.25
N ASN A 182 -15.31 13.79 -7.97
CA ASN A 182 -16.74 13.97 -8.21
C ASN A 182 -17.55 13.31 -7.09
N ILE A 183 -17.73 14.02 -5.99
CA ILE A 183 -18.50 13.55 -4.82
C ILE A 183 -19.96 13.21 -5.16
N LYS A 184 -20.49 13.80 -6.25
CA LYS A 184 -21.86 13.54 -6.73
C LYS A 184 -21.94 12.32 -7.66
N PHE A 185 -20.83 11.65 -7.93
CA PHE A 185 -20.81 10.45 -8.76
C PHE A 185 -21.75 9.38 -8.16
N THR A 186 -22.51 8.72 -9.02
CA THR A 186 -23.44 7.65 -8.62
C THR A 186 -23.37 6.51 -9.61
N HIS A 187 -23.77 5.33 -9.15
CA HIS A 187 -23.83 4.13 -9.96
C HIS A 187 -25.13 3.36 -9.71
N LYS A 188 -25.55 2.56 -10.70
CA LYS A 188 -26.76 1.73 -10.63
C LYS A 188 -26.64 0.64 -9.56
N ASP A 189 -25.47 0.03 -9.48
CA ASP A 189 -25.13 -0.95 -8.44
C ASP A 189 -24.79 -0.19 -7.15
N LYS A 190 -25.74 -0.21 -6.21
CA LYS A 190 -25.62 0.47 -4.92
C LYS A 190 -24.65 -0.22 -3.97
N THR A 191 -24.47 -1.53 -4.08
CA THR A 191 -23.49 -2.27 -3.27
C THR A 191 -22.07 -1.92 -3.70
N SER A 192 -21.79 -1.91 -5.00
CA SER A 192 -20.51 -1.44 -5.51
C SER A 192 -20.27 0.05 -5.20
N LEU A 193 -21.33 0.86 -5.16
CA LEU A 193 -21.22 2.28 -4.78
C LEU A 193 -20.75 2.47 -3.33
N ILE A 194 -21.33 1.76 -2.35
CA ILE A 194 -20.89 1.88 -0.95
C ILE A 194 -19.48 1.35 -0.73
N TRP A 195 -19.10 0.25 -1.41
CA TRP A 195 -17.71 -0.20 -1.42
C TRP A 195 -16.77 0.80 -2.10
N GLY A 196 -17.24 1.51 -3.13
CA GLY A 196 -16.50 2.61 -3.73
C GLY A 196 -16.28 3.78 -2.77
N ILE A 197 -17.28 4.13 -1.96
CA ILE A 197 -17.11 5.13 -0.89
C ILE A 197 -16.02 4.69 0.09
N TYR A 198 -16.02 3.41 0.50
CA TYR A 198 -14.97 2.83 1.33
C TYR A 198 -13.57 3.00 0.70
N TYR A 199 -13.40 2.64 -0.58
CA TYR A 199 -12.13 2.74 -1.29
C TYR A 199 -11.66 4.16 -1.62
N SER A 200 -12.57 5.13 -1.66
CA SER A 200 -12.25 6.53 -1.94
C SER A 200 -11.26 7.13 -0.91
N LYS A 201 -10.61 8.23 -1.29
CA LYS A 201 -9.71 9.03 -0.44
C LYS A 201 -10.40 10.26 0.15
N LEU A 202 -11.73 10.22 0.23
CA LEU A 202 -12.52 11.23 0.93
C LEU A 202 -12.27 11.18 2.44
N SER A 203 -12.55 12.28 3.14
CA SER A 203 -12.50 12.31 4.59
C SER A 203 -13.55 11.40 5.21
N ASP A 204 -13.29 10.93 6.43
CA ASP A 204 -14.21 10.03 7.13
C ASP A 204 -15.61 10.65 7.29
N ASN A 205 -15.71 11.93 7.62
CA ASN A 205 -16.99 12.63 7.71
C ASN A 205 -17.79 12.57 6.39
N LEU A 206 -17.13 12.84 5.26
CA LEU A 206 -17.79 12.76 3.95
C LEU A 206 -18.18 11.31 3.59
N LYS A 207 -17.34 10.32 3.93
CA LYS A 207 -17.67 8.91 3.73
C LYS A 207 -18.92 8.53 4.52
N LYS A 208 -19.00 8.94 5.79
CA LYS A 208 -20.14 8.68 6.67
C LYS A 208 -21.45 9.24 6.08
N GLU A 209 -21.43 10.50 5.66
CA GLU A 209 -22.57 11.16 5.00
C GLU A 209 -23.01 10.41 3.74
N LEU A 210 -22.07 10.03 2.87
CA LEU A 210 -22.36 9.33 1.62
C LEU A 210 -22.88 7.91 1.84
N LEU A 211 -22.36 7.19 2.84
CA LEU A 211 -22.80 5.85 3.20
C LEU A 211 -24.27 5.87 3.64
N LEU A 212 -24.62 6.78 4.56
CA LEU A 212 -26.01 6.96 5.01
C LEU A 212 -26.93 7.37 3.86
N LYS A 213 -26.49 8.30 3.00
CA LYS A 213 -27.25 8.76 1.84
C LYS A 213 -27.57 7.64 0.83
N HIS A 214 -26.68 6.66 0.70
CA HIS A 214 -26.80 5.57 -0.27
C HIS A 214 -27.18 4.22 0.36
N LEU A 215 -27.57 4.24 1.64
CA LEU A 215 -28.12 3.08 2.32
C LEU A 215 -29.47 2.69 1.69
N THR A 216 -29.62 1.39 1.49
CA THR A 216 -30.84 0.72 1.02
C THR A 216 -31.00 -0.57 1.81
N THR A 217 -32.17 -1.19 1.77
CA THR A 217 -32.39 -2.52 2.37
C THR A 217 -31.40 -3.55 1.85
N ASP A 218 -31.10 -3.50 0.55
CA ASP A 218 -30.33 -4.53 -0.15
C ASP A 218 -28.82 -4.47 0.14
N ASN A 219 -28.32 -3.35 0.65
CA ASN A 219 -26.90 -3.14 0.93
C ASN A 219 -26.60 -2.90 2.42
N PHE A 220 -27.58 -3.12 3.30
CA PHE A 220 -27.44 -2.90 4.74
C PHE A 220 -26.31 -3.72 5.36
N GLU A 221 -26.25 -5.03 5.11
CA GLU A 221 -25.19 -5.90 5.64
C GLU A 221 -23.80 -5.47 5.18
N GLU A 222 -23.66 -5.08 3.92
CA GLU A 222 -22.39 -4.62 3.35
C GLU A 222 -21.97 -3.27 3.95
N LEU A 223 -22.93 -2.38 4.24
CA LEU A 223 -22.65 -1.13 4.95
C LEU A 223 -22.14 -1.38 6.37
N ILE A 224 -22.74 -2.32 7.12
CA ILE A 224 -22.25 -2.69 8.46
C ILE A 224 -20.79 -3.17 8.37
N LYS A 225 -20.46 -4.07 7.42
CA LYS A 225 -19.08 -4.53 7.21
C LYS A 225 -18.11 -3.39 6.91
N ILE A 226 -18.53 -2.40 6.11
CA ILE A 226 -17.73 -1.21 5.81
C ILE A 226 -17.50 -0.37 7.07
N CYS A 227 -18.54 -0.15 7.88
CA CYS A 227 -18.47 0.61 9.12
C CYS A 227 -17.55 -0.07 10.14
N GLU A 228 -17.63 -1.39 10.30
CA GLU A 228 -16.72 -2.16 11.17
C GLU A 228 -15.27 -2.01 10.74
N ARG A 229 -14.98 -2.19 9.44
CA ARG A 229 -13.62 -2.04 8.88
C ARG A 229 -13.05 -0.64 9.01
N SER A 230 -13.92 0.36 9.03
CA SER A 230 -13.55 1.78 9.11
C SER A 230 -13.65 2.33 10.54
N ASN A 231 -14.04 1.51 11.51
CA ASN A 231 -14.31 1.90 12.90
C ASN A 231 -15.36 3.04 13.03
N PHE A 232 -16.39 3.04 12.17
CA PHE A 232 -17.51 4.00 12.19
C PHE A 232 -18.63 3.50 13.11
N ILE A 233 -18.29 3.31 14.39
CA ILE A 233 -19.20 2.76 15.41
C ILE A 233 -20.44 3.66 15.60
N ASP A 234 -20.27 4.98 15.43
CA ASP A 234 -21.34 5.97 15.52
C ASP A 234 -22.47 5.72 14.52
N ILE A 235 -22.15 5.35 13.27
CA ILE A 235 -23.16 4.98 12.27
C ILE A 235 -23.90 3.72 12.69
N ILE A 236 -23.17 2.71 13.15
CA ILE A 236 -23.77 1.42 13.54
C ILE A 236 -24.79 1.67 14.66
N SER A 237 -24.40 2.39 15.71
CA SER A 237 -25.29 2.73 16.82
C SER A 237 -26.53 3.51 16.37
N GLN A 238 -26.37 4.47 15.45
CA GLN A 238 -27.50 5.22 14.90
C GLN A 238 -28.51 4.29 14.21
N LEU A 239 -28.03 3.38 13.35
CA LEU A 239 -28.89 2.48 12.59
C LEU A 239 -29.67 1.50 13.48
N TYR A 240 -29.06 0.99 14.57
CA TYR A 240 -29.78 0.14 15.52
C TYR A 240 -30.86 0.90 16.30
N ASN A 241 -30.58 2.13 16.72
CA ASN A 241 -31.57 2.96 17.40
C ASN A 241 -32.78 3.26 16.50
N ASP A 242 -32.54 3.54 15.21
CA ASP A 242 -33.60 3.82 14.24
C ASP A 242 -34.50 2.58 14.01
N LEU A 243 -33.92 1.36 14.06
CA LEU A 243 -34.66 0.10 13.97
C LEU A 243 -35.53 -0.16 15.20
N ASP A 244 -35.00 0.05 16.41
CA ASP A 244 -35.75 -0.14 17.66
C ASP A 244 -36.99 0.79 17.72
N ILE A 245 -36.84 2.04 17.27
CA ILE A 245 -37.95 3.03 17.22
C ILE A 245 -39.02 2.61 16.20
N SER A 246 -38.63 2.04 15.06
CA SER A 246 -39.57 1.56 14.05
C SER A 246 -40.37 0.31 14.47
N SER A 247 -39.88 -0.43 15.47
CA SER A 247 -40.54 -1.62 16.01
C SER A 247 -41.50 -1.35 17.18
N THR A 248 -41.52 -0.12 17.67
CA THR A 248 -42.36 0.33 18.82
C THR A 248 -43.55 1.21 18.41
N LEU A 249 -43.75 1.44 17.11
CA LEU A 249 -44.89 2.12 16.50
C LEU A 249 -45.77 1.13 15.71
#